data_AF-A0A535H212-F1
#
_entry.id   AF-A0A535H212-F1
#
_cell.length_a   1.000
_cell.length_b   1.000
_cell.length_c   1.000
_cell.angle_alpha   90.00
_cell.angle_beta   90.00
_cell.angle_gamma   90.00
#
_symmetry.space_group_name_H-M   'P 1'
#
loop_
_entity.id
_entity.type
_entity.pdbx_description
1 polymer ?
#
loop_
_entity_poly.entity_id
_entity_poly.type
_entity_poly.pdbx_seq_one_letter_code
_entity_poly.pdbx_strand_id
1 'polypeptide(L)'
;MTWRKRLVVLRNRLYLYPVPEPMPRTRFFWLATGLVALVAVTFSVYFILLHLGRQDAYLTPAEDLGTMDQAVWSLTHGQLFHQTVCNIVSDTNCTGVNGVSRFAIHFEPVLFLVSLFYLIVSSPKTLLVLQTLVVAAGAFPAFWLARLRLRNELAAVGIAVLYLLYPALQQAEIFDFHAVTLTCALLLFTLYFMYTRRTVWLFVFAILSMACKEEMPAVIAMFGLWSIVFQQRWRTGLGLVALSMAWVGITLLVYHFASPTGHPLLASRYSYLGNSPSQILFYFLQ
;
A
#
# COMPACT_ATOMS: atom_id res chain seq x y z
N MET A 1 5.33 -46.62 -9.91
CA MET A 1 4.60 -45.54 -9.20
C MET A 1 3.88 -44.69 -10.24
N THR A 2 2.54 -44.69 -10.27
CA THR A 2 1.75 -44.01 -11.31
C THR A 2 1.90 -42.49 -11.24
N TRP A 3 1.85 -41.80 -12.38
CA TRP A 3 1.99 -40.34 -12.48
C TRP A 3 1.04 -39.57 -11.54
N ARG A 4 -0.19 -40.07 -11.37
CA ARG A 4 -1.18 -39.55 -10.41
C ARG A 4 -0.68 -39.58 -8.94
N LYS A 5 0.03 -40.63 -8.52
CA LYS A 5 0.60 -40.70 -7.15
C LYS A 5 1.74 -39.69 -6.97
N ARG A 6 2.57 -39.49 -8.00
CA ARG A 6 3.64 -38.46 -7.97
C ARG A 6 3.06 -37.04 -7.85
N LEU A 7 1.98 -36.74 -8.57
CA LEU A 7 1.28 -35.45 -8.46
C LEU A 7 0.69 -35.20 -7.08
N VAL A 8 0.07 -36.20 -6.45
CA VAL A 8 -0.48 -36.06 -5.10
C VAL A 8 0.62 -35.82 -4.06
N VAL A 9 1.75 -36.52 -4.18
CA VAL A 9 2.91 -36.31 -3.30
C VAL A 9 3.49 -34.91 -3.50
N LEU A 10 3.65 -34.46 -4.75
CA LEU A 10 4.12 -33.11 -5.06
C LEU A 10 3.16 -32.04 -4.49
N ARG A 11 1.86 -32.24 -4.67
CA ARG A 11 0.81 -31.38 -4.13
C ARG A 11 0.91 -31.33 -2.60
N ASN A 12 0.99 -32.45 -1.91
CA ASN A 12 1.09 -32.45 -0.46
C ASN A 12 2.39 -31.78 0.04
N ARG A 13 3.50 -31.91 -0.69
CA ARG A 13 4.76 -31.20 -0.38
C ARG A 13 4.63 -29.68 -0.51
N LEU A 14 3.84 -29.20 -1.47
CA LEU A 14 3.64 -27.77 -1.71
C LEU A 14 2.58 -27.14 -0.79
N TYR A 15 1.73 -27.92 -0.13
CA TYR A 15 0.72 -27.40 0.80
C TYR A 15 1.34 -27.00 2.15
N LEU A 16 2.14 -25.93 2.14
CA LEU A 16 2.92 -25.47 3.29
C LEU A 16 2.13 -24.61 4.28
N TYR A 17 1.02 -23.99 3.83
CA TYR A 17 0.25 -23.04 4.62
C TYR A 17 -1.23 -23.44 4.69
N PRO A 18 -1.60 -24.40 5.57
CA PRO A 18 -3.00 -24.70 5.86
C PRO A 18 -3.69 -23.53 6.58
N VAL A 19 -5.02 -23.61 6.70
CA VAL A 19 -5.79 -22.67 7.53
C VAL A 19 -5.26 -22.76 8.97
N PRO A 20 -4.94 -21.63 9.63
CA PRO A 20 -4.50 -21.67 11.03
C PRO A 20 -5.64 -22.14 11.93
N GLU A 21 -5.32 -22.91 12.96
CA GLU A 21 -6.32 -23.23 13.98
C GLU A 21 -6.65 -21.96 14.77
N PRO A 22 -7.94 -21.71 15.05
CA PRO A 22 -8.34 -20.52 15.80
C PRO A 22 -7.76 -20.57 17.23
N MET A 23 -7.31 -19.43 17.73
CA MET A 23 -6.93 -19.28 19.13
C MET A 23 -8.04 -18.57 19.93
N PRO A 24 -8.36 -19.02 21.15
CA PRO A 24 -9.47 -18.49 21.95
C PRO A 24 -9.26 -17.01 22.32
N ARG A 25 -10.33 -16.24 22.44
CA ARG A 25 -10.30 -14.84 22.89
C ARG A 25 -10.43 -14.76 24.42
N THR A 26 -9.38 -15.15 25.12
CA THR A 26 -9.31 -15.14 26.60
C THR A 26 -9.15 -13.72 27.16
N ARG A 27 -9.15 -13.57 28.49
CA ARG A 27 -8.81 -12.29 29.15
C ARG A 27 -7.42 -11.78 28.72
N PHE A 28 -6.43 -12.67 28.60
CA PHE A 28 -5.09 -12.32 28.13
C PHE A 28 -5.08 -11.79 26.70
N PHE A 29 -5.92 -12.33 25.81
CA PHE A 29 -6.07 -11.78 24.46
C PHE A 29 -6.54 -10.32 24.46
N TRP A 30 -7.52 -9.99 25.32
CA TRP A 30 -8.03 -8.63 25.42
C TRP A 30 -7.03 -7.67 26.07
N LEU A 31 -6.29 -8.13 27.09
CA LEU A 31 -5.19 -7.36 27.68
C LEU A 31 -4.09 -7.07 26.65
N ALA A 32 -3.67 -8.09 25.90
CA ALA A 32 -2.67 -7.94 24.83
C ALA A 32 -3.17 -7.01 23.72
N THR A 33 -4.43 -7.12 23.33
CA THR A 33 -5.05 -6.22 22.34
C THR A 33 -5.11 -4.78 22.86
N GLY A 34 -5.43 -4.58 24.14
CA GLY A 34 -5.40 -3.27 24.81
C GLY A 34 -3.99 -2.68 24.83
N LEU A 35 -2.97 -3.49 25.06
CA LEU A 35 -1.58 -3.06 24.98
C LEU A 35 -1.17 -2.66 23.56
N VAL A 36 -1.55 -3.45 22.54
CA VAL A 36 -1.32 -3.08 21.13
C VAL A 36 -2.01 -1.76 20.79
N ALA A 37 -3.25 -1.58 21.23
CA ALA A 37 -3.99 -0.33 21.03
C ALA A 37 -3.31 0.85 21.73
N LEU A 38 -2.83 0.68 22.96
CA LEU A 38 -2.10 1.70 23.70
C LEU A 38 -0.82 2.12 22.96
N VAL A 39 -0.03 1.17 22.46
CA VAL A 39 1.20 1.46 21.70
C VAL A 39 0.86 2.16 20.38
N ALA A 40 -0.16 1.69 19.65
CA ALA A 40 -0.62 2.33 18.42
C ALA A 40 -1.10 3.77 18.66
N VAL A 41 -1.88 4.01 19.72
CA VAL A 41 -2.31 5.36 20.10
C VAL A 41 -1.12 6.24 20.49
N THR A 42 -0.16 5.70 21.23
CA THR A 42 1.05 6.44 21.62
C THR A 42 1.88 6.84 20.39
N PHE A 43 2.07 5.90 19.46
CA PHE A 43 2.70 6.16 18.16
C PHE A 43 1.95 7.26 17.41
N SER A 44 0.62 7.15 17.30
CA SER A 44 -0.19 8.13 16.57
C SER A 44 -0.12 9.52 17.19
N VAL A 45 -0.25 9.63 18.52
CA VAL A 45 -0.15 10.92 19.20
C VAL A 45 1.22 11.55 18.97
N TYR A 46 2.30 10.78 19.10
CA TYR A 46 3.65 11.28 18.85
C TYR A 46 3.83 11.81 17.42
N PHE A 47 3.51 11.01 16.40
CA PHE A 47 3.70 11.40 15.00
C PHE A 47 2.74 12.51 14.57
N ILE A 48 1.49 12.51 15.04
CA ILE A 48 0.58 13.63 14.79
C ILE A 48 1.15 14.92 15.36
N LEU A 49 1.58 14.95 16.63
CA LEU A 49 2.14 16.16 17.22
C LEU A 49 3.42 16.62 16.48
N LEU A 50 4.27 15.69 16.08
CA LEU A 50 5.47 15.98 15.28
C LEU A 50 5.09 16.61 13.93
N HIS A 51 4.15 16.01 13.21
CA HIS A 51 3.68 16.45 11.89
C HIS A 51 3.03 17.82 11.95
N LEU A 52 2.13 18.04 12.92
CA LEU A 52 1.49 19.34 13.11
C LEU A 52 2.51 20.42 13.45
N GLY A 53 3.47 20.12 14.33
CA GLY A 53 4.55 21.05 14.68
C GLY A 53 5.45 21.39 13.49
N ARG A 54 5.80 20.40 12.65
CA ARG A 54 6.56 20.62 11.42
C ARG A 54 5.81 21.48 10.42
N GLN A 55 4.52 21.21 10.23
CA GLN A 55 3.65 22.00 9.35
C GLN A 55 3.53 23.45 9.83
N ASP A 56 3.31 23.67 11.13
CA ASP A 56 3.19 25.01 11.72
C ASP A 56 4.51 25.79 11.72
N ALA A 57 5.64 25.07 11.72
CA ALA A 57 6.97 25.65 11.54
C ALA A 57 7.39 25.81 10.06
N TYR A 58 6.51 25.51 9.10
CA TYR A 58 6.78 25.55 7.65
C TYR A 58 7.96 24.65 7.22
N LEU A 59 8.14 23.50 7.88
CA LEU A 59 9.21 22.52 7.63
C LEU A 59 8.75 21.34 6.74
N THR A 60 7.65 21.51 6.02
CA THR A 60 7.06 20.51 5.11
C THR A 60 7.16 20.98 3.66
N PRO A 61 7.92 20.29 2.79
CA PRO A 61 8.06 20.61 1.38
C PRO A 61 6.75 20.74 0.59
N ALA A 62 6.70 21.73 -0.31
CA ALA A 62 5.57 21.90 -1.23
C ALA A 62 5.53 20.82 -2.33
N GLU A 63 6.68 20.27 -2.73
CA GLU A 63 6.78 19.28 -3.80
C GLU A 63 6.14 17.94 -3.42
N ASP A 64 6.28 17.52 -2.16
CA ASP A 64 5.66 16.29 -1.66
C ASP A 64 4.27 16.58 -1.07
N LEU A 65 4.20 17.27 0.08
CA LEU A 65 2.93 17.49 0.79
C LEU A 65 2.01 18.46 0.03
N GLY A 66 2.56 19.52 -0.55
CA GLY A 66 1.78 20.53 -1.27
C GLY A 66 1.13 20.00 -2.54
N THR A 67 1.80 19.13 -3.29
CA THR A 67 1.20 18.49 -4.48
C THR A 67 0.03 17.57 -4.09
N MET A 68 0.17 16.82 -3.00
CA MET A 68 -0.89 15.97 -2.46
C MET A 68 -2.08 16.79 -1.95
N ASP A 69 -1.82 17.85 -1.18
CA ASP A 69 -2.84 18.76 -0.66
C ASP A 69 -3.64 19.40 -1.79
N GLN A 70 -2.95 19.96 -2.79
CA GLN A 70 -3.59 20.60 -3.94
C GLN A 70 -4.41 19.59 -4.76
N ALA A 71 -3.88 18.40 -5.03
CA ALA A 71 -4.59 17.38 -5.79
C ALA A 71 -5.87 16.93 -5.07
N VAL A 72 -5.82 16.68 -3.76
CA VAL A 72 -7.00 16.26 -2.99
C VAL A 72 -8.02 17.41 -2.89
N TRP A 73 -7.55 18.63 -2.64
CA TRP A 73 -8.39 19.83 -2.59
C TRP A 73 -9.06 20.12 -3.93
N SER A 74 -8.36 19.98 -5.06
CA SER A 74 -8.93 20.26 -6.37
C SER A 74 -10.10 19.34 -6.68
N LEU A 75 -10.03 18.07 -6.23
CA LEU A 75 -11.09 17.09 -6.44
C LEU A 75 -12.40 17.54 -5.80
N THR A 76 -12.33 18.07 -4.57
CA THR A 76 -13.52 18.60 -3.88
C THR A 76 -14.05 19.89 -4.52
N HIS A 77 -13.29 20.50 -5.44
CA HIS A 77 -13.65 21.69 -6.21
C HIS A 77 -13.94 21.39 -7.68
N GLY A 78 -14.16 20.12 -8.04
CA GLY A 78 -14.59 19.71 -9.37
C GLY A 78 -13.47 19.53 -10.39
N GLN A 79 -12.21 19.53 -9.96
CA GLN A 79 -11.05 19.25 -10.82
C GLN A 79 -10.38 17.95 -10.42
N LEU A 80 -10.26 17.01 -11.36
CA LEU A 80 -9.77 15.67 -11.11
C LEU A 80 -8.26 15.64 -10.76
N PHE A 81 -7.95 15.68 -9.46
CA PHE A 81 -6.61 15.64 -8.87
C PHE A 81 -5.60 16.59 -9.54
N HIS A 82 -6.03 17.80 -9.84
CA HIS A 82 -5.23 18.80 -10.52
C HIS A 82 -4.19 19.42 -9.58
N GLN A 83 -2.95 19.53 -10.06
CA GLN A 83 -1.84 20.14 -9.32
C GLN A 83 -0.97 20.99 -10.26
N THR A 84 -0.45 22.08 -9.73
CA THR A 84 0.40 23.06 -10.43
C THR A 84 1.82 23.13 -9.83
N VAL A 85 2.01 22.62 -8.61
CA VAL A 85 3.32 22.57 -7.98
C VAL A 85 4.18 21.51 -8.66
N CYS A 86 5.36 21.90 -9.14
CA CYS A 86 6.35 21.00 -9.71
C CYS A 86 7.73 21.68 -9.69
N ASN A 87 8.82 20.91 -9.72
CA ASN A 87 10.17 21.43 -9.77
C ASN A 87 10.69 21.54 -11.21
N ILE A 88 10.64 22.75 -11.78
CA ILE A 88 10.98 22.99 -13.20
C ILE A 88 12.46 22.73 -13.54
N VAL A 89 13.34 22.61 -12.54
CA VAL A 89 14.78 22.44 -12.74
C VAL A 89 15.15 20.97 -12.92
N SER A 90 14.60 20.08 -12.10
CA SER A 90 14.99 18.66 -12.07
C SER A 90 13.90 17.69 -12.51
N ASP A 91 12.66 18.14 -12.63
CA ASP A 91 11.50 17.25 -12.70
C ASP A 91 10.88 17.21 -14.10
N THR A 92 10.82 16.01 -14.68
CA THR A 92 10.32 15.76 -16.05
C THR A 92 8.79 15.77 -16.15
N ASN A 93 8.11 15.90 -15.01
CA ASN A 93 6.66 15.96 -14.88
C ASN A 93 6.11 17.40 -14.89
N CYS A 94 6.98 18.41 -14.99
CA CYS A 94 6.58 19.81 -15.19
C CYS A 94 6.15 20.06 -16.63
N THR A 95 4.86 20.12 -16.88
CA THR A 95 4.28 20.27 -18.23
C THR A 95 3.86 21.70 -18.58
N GLY A 96 3.99 22.65 -17.64
CA GLY A 96 3.71 24.08 -17.85
C GLY A 96 2.96 24.73 -16.68
N VAL A 97 2.72 26.04 -16.78
CA VAL A 97 2.08 26.86 -15.73
C VAL A 97 0.64 26.45 -15.40
N ASN A 98 -0.02 25.76 -16.33
CA ASN A 98 -1.39 25.30 -16.15
C ASN A 98 -1.48 24.05 -15.27
N GLY A 99 -0.37 23.38 -14.94
CA GLY A 99 -0.38 22.15 -14.17
C GLY A 99 -0.85 20.91 -14.94
N VAL A 100 -1.04 19.81 -14.21
CA VAL A 100 -1.53 18.51 -14.72
C VAL A 100 -2.37 17.82 -13.66
N SER A 101 -3.19 16.86 -14.11
CA SER A 101 -3.75 15.88 -13.17
C SER A 101 -2.62 15.02 -12.60
N ARG A 102 -2.71 14.71 -11.30
CA ARG A 102 -1.82 13.77 -10.62
C ARG A 102 -1.80 12.41 -11.29
N PHE A 103 -2.91 12.00 -11.91
CA PHE A 103 -3.00 10.77 -12.71
C PHE A 103 -2.11 10.75 -13.95
N ALA A 104 -1.55 11.87 -14.38
CA ALA A 104 -0.49 11.91 -15.40
C ALA A 104 0.86 11.41 -14.87
N ILE A 105 1.05 11.45 -13.55
CA ILE A 105 2.32 11.19 -12.86
C ILE A 105 2.24 9.89 -12.06
N HIS A 106 1.20 9.73 -11.24
CA HIS A 106 0.96 8.57 -10.37
C HIS A 106 -0.50 8.16 -10.39
N PHE A 107 -0.76 6.85 -10.34
CA PHE A 107 -2.12 6.33 -10.26
C PHE A 107 -2.43 5.91 -8.82
N GLU A 108 -3.00 6.85 -8.05
CA GLU A 108 -3.28 6.69 -6.62
C GLU A 108 -4.78 6.90 -6.30
N PRO A 109 -5.70 6.06 -6.82
CA PRO A 109 -7.14 6.24 -6.62
C PRO A 109 -7.60 6.13 -5.16
N VAL A 110 -6.75 5.70 -4.23
CA VAL A 110 -7.04 5.79 -2.78
C VAL A 110 -7.31 7.24 -2.36
N LEU A 111 -6.77 8.22 -3.08
CA LEU A 111 -6.99 9.65 -2.82
C LEU A 111 -8.45 10.07 -2.95
N PHE A 112 -9.30 9.32 -3.68
CA PHE A 112 -10.74 9.56 -3.66
C PHE A 112 -11.33 9.37 -2.25
N LEU A 113 -10.91 8.32 -1.53
CA LEU A 113 -11.35 8.07 -0.16
C LEU A 113 -10.77 9.11 0.80
N VAL A 114 -9.51 9.50 0.60
CA VAL A 114 -8.85 10.55 1.39
C VAL A 114 -9.55 11.89 1.22
N SER A 115 -10.01 12.23 0.01
CA SER A 115 -10.72 13.48 -0.27
C SER A 115 -12.04 13.65 0.49
N LEU A 116 -12.66 12.56 0.93
CA LEU A 116 -13.88 12.64 1.74
C LEU A 116 -13.64 13.37 3.06
N PHE A 117 -12.41 13.33 3.60
CA PHE A 117 -12.05 14.05 4.82
C PHE A 117 -11.82 15.54 4.57
N TYR A 118 -11.50 15.95 3.34
CA TYR A 118 -11.38 17.36 2.96
C TYR A 118 -12.72 18.08 2.90
N LEU A 119 -13.83 17.34 2.76
CA LEU A 119 -15.18 17.88 2.92
C LEU A 119 -15.47 18.38 4.34
N ILE A 120 -14.71 17.89 5.33
CA ILE A 120 -14.82 18.31 6.73
C ILE A 120 -13.74 19.35 7.06
N VAL A 121 -12.48 19.01 6.78
CA VAL A 121 -11.31 19.86 7.03
C VAL A 121 -10.35 19.79 5.84
N SER A 122 -10.39 20.80 4.98
CA SER A 122 -9.45 20.98 3.88
C SER A 122 -8.13 21.56 4.40
N SER A 123 -7.18 20.70 4.77
CA SER A 123 -5.88 21.08 5.31
C SER A 123 -4.85 19.98 5.06
N PRO A 124 -3.57 20.30 4.76
CA PRO A 124 -2.51 19.30 4.65
C PRO A 124 -2.31 18.50 5.95
N LYS A 125 -2.64 19.09 7.11
CA LYS A 125 -2.66 18.41 8.41
C LYS A 125 -3.61 17.20 8.42
N THR A 126 -4.72 17.27 7.69
CA THR A 126 -5.68 16.17 7.55
C THR A 126 -5.01 14.96 6.90
N LEU A 127 -4.19 15.18 5.86
CA LEU A 127 -3.45 14.11 5.18
C LEU A 127 -2.46 13.42 6.14
N LEU A 128 -1.66 14.21 6.85
CA LEU A 128 -0.66 13.71 7.80
C LEU A 128 -1.32 12.87 8.91
N VAL A 129 -2.41 13.38 9.50
CA VAL A 129 -3.17 12.64 10.53
C VAL A 129 -3.72 11.32 9.98
N LEU A 130 -4.31 11.32 8.78
CA LEU A 130 -4.86 10.11 8.18
C LEU A 130 -3.79 9.05 7.90
N GLN A 131 -2.64 9.46 7.36
CA GLN A 131 -1.51 8.54 7.14
C GLN A 131 -1.07 7.90 8.45
N THR A 132 -0.82 8.71 9.49
CA THR A 132 -0.38 8.20 10.79
C THR A 132 -1.37 7.18 11.36
N LEU A 133 -2.69 7.46 11.29
CA LEU A 133 -3.72 6.56 11.80
C LEU A 133 -3.77 5.23 11.03
N VAL A 134 -3.65 5.28 9.70
CA VAL A 134 -3.64 4.07 8.86
C VAL A 134 -2.38 3.25 9.11
N VAL A 135 -1.22 3.90 9.17
CA VAL A 135 0.07 3.24 9.48
C VAL A 135 0.01 2.57 10.85
N ALA A 136 -0.43 3.28 11.88
CA ALA A 136 -0.56 2.73 13.23
C ALA A 136 -1.52 1.52 13.26
N ALA A 137 -2.58 1.52 12.45
CA ALA A 137 -3.51 0.40 12.35
C ALA A 137 -2.86 -0.90 11.84
N GLY A 138 -1.69 -0.85 11.19
CA GLY A 138 -0.91 -2.02 10.80
C GLY A 138 -0.40 -2.85 11.99
N ALA A 139 -0.35 -2.28 13.20
CA ALA A 139 0.01 -3.01 14.42
C ALA A 139 -0.97 -4.15 14.75
N PHE A 140 -2.25 -4.00 14.40
CA PHE A 140 -3.29 -5.00 14.66
C PHE A 140 -3.14 -6.27 13.81
N PRO A 141 -3.05 -6.22 12.46
CA PRO A 141 -2.79 -7.42 11.67
C PRO A 141 -1.40 -8.01 11.95
N ALA A 142 -0.39 -7.19 12.30
CA ALA A 142 0.90 -7.71 12.78
C ALA A 142 0.73 -8.56 14.05
N PHE A 143 0.02 -8.05 15.05
CA PHE A 143 -0.33 -8.78 16.27
C PHE A 143 -1.12 -10.06 15.96
N TRP A 144 -2.19 -9.98 15.15
CA TRP A 144 -3.03 -11.15 14.89
C TRP A 144 -2.30 -12.25 14.11
N LEU A 145 -1.51 -11.88 13.10
CA LEU A 145 -0.66 -12.82 12.36
C LEU A 145 0.36 -13.49 13.27
N ALA A 146 1.09 -12.70 14.05
CA ALA A 146 2.08 -13.20 14.98
C ALA A 146 1.45 -14.12 16.05
N ARG A 147 0.28 -13.75 16.57
CA ARG A 147 -0.44 -14.57 17.55
C ARG A 147 -0.81 -15.93 16.97
N LEU A 148 -1.36 -15.97 15.76
CA LEU A 148 -1.73 -17.22 15.10
C LEU A 148 -0.50 -18.09 14.80
N ARG A 149 0.66 -17.48 14.51
CA ARG A 149 1.87 -18.21 14.11
C ARG A 149 2.74 -18.66 15.29
N LEU A 150 2.96 -17.78 16.26
CA LEU A 150 3.80 -17.99 17.44
C LEU A 150 3.03 -18.61 18.61
N ARG A 151 1.69 -18.63 18.55
CA ARG A 151 0.81 -19.18 19.59
C ARG A 151 1.05 -18.57 20.97
N ASN A 152 1.47 -17.30 21.02
CA ASN A 152 1.77 -16.58 22.25
C ASN A 152 1.37 -15.10 22.11
N GLU A 153 0.53 -14.62 23.04
CA GLU A 153 0.04 -13.24 23.04
C GLU A 153 1.15 -12.20 23.25
N LEU A 154 2.08 -12.42 24.19
CA LEU A 154 3.14 -11.46 24.49
C LEU A 154 4.17 -11.37 23.35
N ALA A 155 4.57 -12.50 22.78
CA ALA A 155 5.43 -12.51 21.60
C ALA A 155 4.76 -11.78 20.42
N ALA A 156 3.44 -11.94 20.27
CA ALA A 156 2.68 -11.23 19.25
C ALA A 156 2.60 -9.72 19.49
N VAL A 157 2.45 -9.28 20.75
CA VAL A 157 2.58 -7.85 21.11
C VAL A 157 3.97 -7.35 20.72
N GLY A 158 5.02 -8.12 21.01
CA GLY A 158 6.39 -7.80 20.59
C GLY A 158 6.51 -7.55 19.09
N ILE A 159 5.89 -8.38 18.23
CA ILE A 159 5.89 -8.16 16.78
C ILE A 159 5.14 -6.87 16.39
N ALA A 160 4.02 -6.55 17.05
CA ALA A 160 3.29 -5.31 16.79
C ALA A 160 4.11 -4.07 17.19
N VAL A 161 4.84 -4.14 18.30
CA VAL A 161 5.77 -3.08 18.73
C VAL A 161 6.92 -2.96 17.73
N LEU A 162 7.52 -4.06 17.29
CA LEU A 162 8.59 -4.06 16.30
C LEU A 162 8.16 -3.48 14.95
N TYR A 163 6.90 -3.70 14.54
CA TYR A 163 6.33 -3.04 13.37
C TYR A 163 6.36 -1.50 13.52
N LEU A 164 5.85 -0.96 14.62
CA LEU A 164 5.81 0.49 14.86
C LEU A 164 7.19 1.11 15.14
N LEU A 165 8.14 0.31 15.65
CA LEU A 165 9.53 0.73 15.87
C LEU A 165 10.45 0.49 14.68
N TYR A 166 9.93 -0.04 13.56
CA TYR A 166 10.75 -0.34 12.40
C TYR A 166 11.26 0.97 11.76
N PRO A 167 12.58 1.21 11.69
CA PRO A 167 13.11 2.51 11.28
C PRO A 167 12.65 2.96 9.88
N ALA A 168 12.58 2.04 8.91
CA ALA A 168 12.13 2.42 7.57
C ALA A 168 10.64 2.82 7.54
N LEU A 169 9.80 2.21 8.40
CA LEU A 169 8.40 2.64 8.55
C LEU A 169 8.33 4.05 9.12
N GLN A 170 9.12 4.34 10.16
CA GLN A 170 9.16 5.67 10.77
C GLN A 170 9.71 6.72 9.82
N GLN A 171 10.70 6.38 8.99
CA GLN A 171 11.19 7.29 7.95
C GLN A 171 10.11 7.56 6.90
N ALA A 172 9.39 6.54 6.43
CA ALA A 172 8.26 6.73 5.51
C ALA A 172 7.12 7.54 6.14
N GLU A 173 6.92 7.42 7.45
CA GLU A 173 5.93 8.22 8.20
C GLU A 173 6.35 9.69 8.33
N ILE A 174 7.63 9.98 8.56
CA ILE A 174 8.16 11.36 8.68
C ILE A 174 8.24 12.06 7.33
N PHE A 175 8.42 11.30 6.24
CA PHE A 175 8.57 11.80 4.88
C PHE A 175 7.21 12.19 4.27
N ASP A 176 6.58 13.20 4.88
CA ASP A 176 5.31 13.83 4.50
C ASP A 176 4.21 12.83 4.11
N PHE A 177 3.13 13.29 3.48
CA PHE A 177 2.05 12.40 3.06
C PHE A 177 2.37 11.74 1.72
N HIS A 178 2.36 10.41 1.70
CA HIS A 178 2.48 9.59 0.51
C HIS A 178 1.46 8.45 0.55
N ALA A 179 0.61 8.34 -0.47
CA ALA A 179 -0.39 7.28 -0.53
C ALA A 179 0.21 5.87 -0.40
N VAL A 180 1.41 5.66 -0.97
CA VAL A 180 2.16 4.40 -0.85
C VAL A 180 2.50 4.02 0.60
N THR A 181 2.67 4.98 1.52
CA THR A 181 2.96 4.69 2.94
C THR A 181 1.81 3.94 3.62
N LEU A 182 0.56 4.16 3.17
CA LEU A 182 -0.62 3.42 3.64
C LEU A 182 -0.51 1.91 3.37
N THR A 183 0.24 1.51 2.34
CA THR A 183 0.41 0.10 1.94
C THR A 183 1.02 -0.74 3.05
N CYS A 184 1.84 -0.14 3.94
CA CYS A 184 2.46 -0.85 5.06
C CYS A 184 1.42 -1.55 5.95
N ALA A 185 0.29 -0.88 6.23
CA ALA A 185 -0.80 -1.47 6.99
C ALA A 185 -1.72 -2.31 6.11
N LEU A 186 -2.09 -1.81 4.93
CA LEU A 186 -3.07 -2.45 4.04
C LEU A 186 -2.58 -3.82 3.52
N LEU A 187 -1.28 -3.97 3.24
CA LEU A 187 -0.69 -5.25 2.86
C LEU A 187 -0.65 -6.24 4.04
N LEU A 188 -0.45 -5.78 5.28
CA LEU A 188 -0.55 -6.64 6.46
C LEU A 188 -1.98 -7.14 6.67
N PHE A 189 -2.99 -6.30 6.51
CA PHE A 189 -4.38 -6.73 6.50
C PHE A 189 -4.66 -7.73 5.35
N THR A 190 -4.16 -7.45 4.15
CA THR A 190 -4.25 -8.36 2.99
C THR A 190 -3.67 -9.74 3.35
N LEU A 191 -2.47 -9.77 3.93
CA LEU A 191 -1.79 -11.00 4.37
C LEU A 191 -2.58 -11.73 5.46
N TYR A 192 -3.11 -10.99 6.44
CA TYR A 192 -3.95 -11.54 7.51
C TYR A 192 -5.22 -12.20 6.97
N PHE A 193 -5.94 -11.56 6.06
CA PHE A 193 -7.16 -12.12 5.47
C PHE A 193 -6.87 -13.24 4.47
N MET A 194 -5.72 -13.19 3.79
CA MET A 194 -5.23 -14.31 2.99
C MET A 194 -4.97 -15.54 3.88
N TYR A 195 -4.26 -15.35 4.99
CA TYR A 195 -3.89 -16.43 5.92
C TYR A 195 -5.11 -17.03 6.63
N THR A 196 -6.03 -16.20 7.10
CA THR A 196 -7.27 -16.62 7.78
C THR A 196 -8.41 -17.04 6.84
N ARG A 197 -8.15 -17.07 5.53
CA ARG A 197 -9.09 -17.46 4.45
C ARG A 197 -10.36 -16.62 4.34
N ARG A 198 -10.34 -15.37 4.79
CA ARG A 198 -11.47 -14.43 4.67
C ARG A 198 -11.45 -13.75 3.31
N THR A 199 -11.95 -14.45 2.29
CA THR A 199 -11.80 -14.07 0.87
C THR A 199 -12.31 -12.67 0.53
N VAL A 200 -13.48 -12.27 1.04
CA VAL A 200 -14.04 -10.93 0.74
C VAL A 200 -13.08 -9.83 1.21
N TRP A 201 -12.66 -9.89 2.47
CA TRP A 201 -11.73 -8.91 3.05
C TRP A 201 -10.34 -8.95 2.42
N LEU A 202 -9.88 -10.14 2.00
CA LEU A 202 -8.66 -10.26 1.20
C LEU A 202 -8.73 -9.40 -0.07
N PHE A 203 -9.81 -9.50 -0.84
CA PHE A 203 -9.97 -8.70 -2.06
C PHE A 203 -10.15 -7.21 -1.76
N VAL A 204 -10.89 -6.84 -0.72
CA VAL A 204 -11.04 -5.43 -0.29
C VAL A 204 -9.68 -4.80 0.00
N PHE A 205 -8.86 -5.43 0.85
CA PHE A 205 -7.56 -4.87 1.21
C PHE A 205 -6.52 -4.99 0.10
N ALA A 206 -6.62 -5.98 -0.79
CA ALA A 206 -5.81 -6.05 -2.00
C ALA A 206 -6.12 -4.87 -2.93
N ILE A 207 -7.40 -4.55 -3.16
CA ILE A 207 -7.83 -3.38 -3.94
C ILE A 207 -7.34 -2.08 -3.31
N LEU A 208 -7.53 -1.90 -2.00
CA LEU A 208 -7.03 -0.72 -1.28
C LEU A 208 -5.51 -0.58 -1.39
N SER A 209 -4.77 -1.68 -1.30
CA SER A 209 -3.30 -1.67 -1.45
C SER A 209 -2.89 -1.24 -2.87
N MET A 210 -3.52 -1.79 -3.92
CA MET A 210 -3.24 -1.40 -5.30
C MET A 210 -3.68 0.04 -5.62
N ALA A 211 -4.69 0.54 -4.91
CA ALA A 211 -5.14 1.91 -5.05
C ALA A 211 -4.16 2.95 -4.48
N CYS A 212 -3.16 2.52 -3.70
CA CYS A 212 -2.17 3.41 -3.12
C CYS A 212 -1.00 3.73 -4.05
N LYS A 213 -0.68 2.85 -5.01
CA LYS A 213 0.41 3.07 -5.97
C LYS A 213 0.36 2.08 -7.15
N GLU A 214 0.78 2.55 -8.32
CA GLU A 214 0.75 1.82 -9.60
C GLU A 214 1.56 0.51 -9.64
N GLU A 215 2.60 0.36 -8.81
CA GLU A 215 3.42 -0.87 -8.75
C GLU A 215 2.93 -1.91 -7.74
N MET A 216 2.02 -1.54 -6.81
CA MET A 216 1.44 -2.46 -5.83
C MET A 216 0.70 -3.68 -6.44
N PRO A 217 0.08 -3.64 -7.64
CA PRO A 217 -0.45 -4.82 -8.30
C PRO A 217 0.57 -5.95 -8.48
N ALA A 218 1.87 -5.65 -8.64
CA ALA A 218 2.89 -6.68 -8.73
C ALA A 218 2.97 -7.49 -7.42
N VAL A 219 2.91 -6.83 -6.26
CA VAL A 219 2.90 -7.48 -4.94
C VAL A 219 1.65 -8.34 -4.77
N ILE A 220 0.48 -7.85 -5.17
CA ILE A 220 -0.78 -8.60 -5.09
C ILE A 220 -0.78 -9.80 -6.04
N ALA A 221 -0.20 -9.68 -7.24
CA ALA A 221 -0.02 -10.81 -8.15
C ALA A 221 0.88 -11.89 -7.53
N MET A 222 1.96 -11.49 -6.85
CA MET A 222 2.83 -12.41 -6.11
C MET A 222 2.07 -13.12 -4.97
N PHE A 223 1.22 -12.42 -4.23
CA PHE A 223 0.31 -13.06 -3.25
C PHE A 223 -0.66 -14.04 -3.92
N GLY A 224 -1.16 -13.71 -5.11
CA GLY A 224 -1.97 -14.61 -5.92
C GLY A 224 -1.24 -15.90 -6.28
N LEU A 225 -0.03 -15.78 -6.84
CA LEU A 225 0.84 -16.91 -7.18
C LEU A 225 1.20 -17.74 -5.94
N TRP A 226 1.55 -17.08 -4.83
CA TRP A 226 1.79 -17.74 -3.55
C TRP A 226 0.56 -18.54 -3.08
N SER A 227 -0.63 -17.96 -3.23
CA SER A 227 -1.89 -18.62 -2.88
C SER A 227 -2.19 -19.84 -3.75
N ILE A 228 -1.78 -19.82 -5.03
CA ILE A 228 -1.90 -20.99 -5.93
C ILE A 228 -0.94 -22.09 -5.49
N VAL A 229 0.34 -21.75 -5.31
CA VAL A 229 1.42 -22.74 -5.10
C VAL A 229 1.37 -23.31 -3.69
N PHE A 230 1.39 -22.45 -2.66
CA PHE A 230 1.65 -22.85 -1.28
C PHE A 230 0.40 -23.06 -0.44
N GLN A 231 -0.71 -22.43 -0.84
CA GLN A 231 -2.01 -22.55 -0.18
C GLN A 231 -3.02 -23.39 -0.94
N GLN A 232 -2.73 -23.72 -2.21
CA GLN A 232 -3.58 -24.51 -3.12
C GLN A 232 -4.98 -23.94 -3.35
N ARG A 233 -5.15 -22.63 -3.16
CA ARG A 233 -6.38 -21.92 -3.48
C ARG A 233 -6.30 -21.36 -4.88
N TRP A 234 -6.34 -22.23 -5.88
CA TRP A 234 -6.18 -21.82 -7.27
C TRP A 234 -7.19 -20.75 -7.69
N ARG A 235 -8.46 -20.84 -7.29
CA ARG A 235 -9.50 -19.84 -7.61
C ARG A 235 -9.18 -18.45 -7.04
N THR A 236 -8.86 -18.41 -5.75
CA THR A 236 -8.53 -17.14 -5.06
C THR A 236 -7.24 -16.55 -5.63
N GLY A 237 -6.22 -17.39 -5.84
CA GLY A 237 -4.95 -16.93 -6.37
C GLY A 237 -5.05 -16.44 -7.82
N LEU A 238 -5.78 -17.15 -8.70
CA LEU A 238 -6.08 -16.67 -10.05
C LEU A 238 -6.88 -15.37 -10.02
N GLY A 239 -7.84 -15.24 -9.10
CA GLY A 239 -8.61 -14.01 -8.92
C GLY A 239 -7.71 -12.81 -8.58
N LEU A 240 -6.74 -12.98 -7.67
CA LEU A 240 -5.77 -11.92 -7.33
C LEU A 240 -4.85 -11.58 -8.51
N VAL A 241 -4.35 -12.58 -9.24
CA VAL A 241 -3.51 -12.36 -10.41
C VAL A 241 -4.28 -11.64 -11.52
N ALA A 242 -5.49 -12.10 -11.84
CA ALA A 242 -6.35 -11.49 -12.86
C ALA A 242 -6.72 -10.06 -12.49
N LEU A 243 -7.09 -9.82 -11.22
CA LEU A 243 -7.38 -8.48 -10.72
C LEU A 243 -6.16 -7.56 -10.83
N SER A 244 -4.96 -8.05 -10.50
CA SER A 244 -3.72 -7.27 -10.60
C SER A 244 -3.38 -6.91 -12.05
N MET A 245 -3.51 -7.86 -12.99
CA MET A 245 -3.30 -7.61 -14.41
C MET A 245 -4.31 -6.60 -14.97
N ALA A 246 -5.58 -6.72 -14.58
CA ALA A 246 -6.61 -5.75 -14.96
C ALA A 246 -6.30 -4.36 -14.41
N TRP A 247 -5.82 -4.27 -13.16
CA TRP A 247 -5.42 -3.01 -12.53
C TRP A 247 -4.27 -2.32 -13.27
N VAL A 248 -3.25 -3.08 -13.69
CA VAL A 248 -2.16 -2.55 -14.53
C VAL A 248 -2.71 -2.04 -15.86
N GLY A 249 -3.61 -2.77 -16.51
CA GLY A 249 -4.27 -2.33 -17.74
C GLY A 249 -5.04 -1.01 -17.56
N ILE A 250 -5.81 -0.89 -16.46
CA ILE A 250 -6.51 0.35 -16.09
C ILE A 250 -5.52 1.49 -15.86
N THR A 251 -4.44 1.23 -15.13
CA THR A 251 -3.39 2.23 -14.84
C THR A 251 -2.80 2.78 -16.14
N LEU A 252 -2.45 1.91 -17.09
CA LEU A 252 -1.92 2.32 -18.40
C LEU A 252 -2.95 3.11 -19.23
N LEU A 253 -4.23 2.72 -19.17
CA LEU A 253 -5.31 3.44 -19.83
C LEU A 253 -5.49 4.85 -19.24
N VAL A 254 -5.42 4.97 -17.92
CA VAL A 254 -5.50 6.26 -17.23
C VAL A 254 -4.32 7.15 -17.63
N TYR A 255 -3.08 6.61 -17.67
CA TYR A 255 -1.94 7.36 -18.16
C TYR A 255 -2.11 7.83 -19.60
N HIS A 256 -2.68 6.99 -20.47
CA HIS A 256 -2.92 7.35 -21.87
C HIS A 256 -3.81 8.58 -22.03
N PHE A 257 -4.83 8.74 -21.18
CA PHE A 257 -5.76 9.87 -21.25
C PHE A 257 -5.36 11.06 -20.39
N ALA A 258 -4.76 10.82 -19.22
CA ALA A 258 -4.42 11.87 -18.26
C ALA A 258 -3.07 12.54 -18.56
N SER A 259 -2.11 11.81 -19.16
CA SER A 259 -0.80 12.35 -19.48
C SER A 259 -0.80 13.10 -20.81
N PRO A 260 -0.22 14.32 -20.87
CA PRO A 260 -0.05 15.06 -22.13
C PRO A 260 0.78 14.33 -23.18
N THR A 261 1.62 13.37 -22.78
CA THR A 261 2.47 12.57 -23.68
C THR A 261 1.85 11.24 -24.06
N GLY A 262 0.66 10.90 -23.53
CA GLY A 262 0.03 9.59 -23.69
C GLY A 262 0.73 8.43 -22.97
N HIS A 263 1.78 8.72 -22.19
CA HIS A 263 2.58 7.76 -21.43
C HIS A 263 2.94 8.34 -20.04
N PRO A 264 3.37 7.51 -19.06
CA PRO A 264 3.74 8.02 -17.74
C PRO A 264 4.84 9.08 -17.83
N LEU A 265 4.65 10.25 -17.19
CA LEU A 265 5.61 11.37 -17.26
C LEU A 265 6.99 11.06 -16.66
N LEU A 266 7.08 10.00 -15.86
CA LEU A 266 8.32 9.53 -15.24
C LEU A 266 9.00 8.40 -16.04
N ALA A 267 8.41 7.94 -17.15
CA ALA A 267 8.97 6.85 -17.95
C ALA A 267 10.36 7.17 -18.53
N SER A 268 10.64 8.45 -18.82
CA SER A 268 11.92 8.92 -19.35
C SER A 268 13.10 8.65 -18.40
N ARG A 269 12.86 8.57 -17.07
CA ARG A 269 13.87 8.21 -16.06
C ARG A 269 14.43 6.80 -16.27
N TYR A 270 13.71 5.94 -16.99
CA TYR A 270 14.10 4.57 -17.31
C TYR A 270 14.52 4.37 -18.77
N SER A 271 14.68 5.45 -19.53
CA SER A 271 15.07 5.39 -20.95
C SER A 271 16.38 4.64 -21.20
N TYR A 272 17.29 4.63 -20.21
CA TYR A 272 18.54 3.87 -20.26
C TYR A 272 18.36 2.34 -20.31
N LEU A 273 17.19 1.82 -19.91
CA LEU A 273 16.87 0.39 -20.00
C LEU A 273 16.51 -0.04 -21.43
N GLY A 274 16.30 0.91 -22.34
CA GLY A 274 15.93 0.66 -23.73
C GLY A 274 14.46 0.95 -24.05
N ASN A 275 14.13 0.83 -25.33
CA ASN A 275 12.86 1.25 -25.93
C ASN A 275 11.91 0.07 -26.22
N SER A 276 12.27 -1.15 -25.85
CA SER A 276 11.41 -2.33 -26.00
C SER A 276 11.52 -3.28 -24.80
N PRO A 277 10.49 -4.11 -24.52
CA PRO A 277 10.57 -5.12 -23.47
C PRO A 277 11.75 -6.08 -23.62
N SER A 278 12.14 -6.40 -24.86
CA SER A 278 13.31 -7.24 -25.12
C SER A 278 14.61 -6.55 -24.74
N GLN A 279 14.77 -5.26 -25.07
CA GLN A 279 15.96 -4.49 -24.67
C GLN A 279 16.07 -4.36 -23.15
N ILE A 280 14.95 -4.06 -22.49
CA ILE A 280 14.88 -3.99 -21.02
C ILE A 280 15.27 -5.35 -20.41
N LEU A 281 14.75 -6.45 -20.94
CA LEU A 281 15.11 -7.78 -20.46
C LEU A 281 16.60 -8.09 -20.67
N PHE A 282 17.15 -7.77 -21.84
CA PHE A 282 18.57 -7.96 -22.12
C PHE A 282 19.47 -7.13 -21.20
N TYR A 283 19.07 -5.91 -20.84
CA TYR A 283 19.81 -5.07 -19.91
C TYR A 283 20.01 -5.74 -18.54
N PHE A 284 19.01 -6.45 -18.02
CA PHE A 284 19.11 -7.18 -16.75
C PHE A 284 19.84 -8.52 -16.83
N LEU A 285 20.08 -9.03 -18.05
CA LEU A 285 20.75 -10.32 -18.28
C LEU A 285 22.25 -10.17 -18.60
N GLN A 286 22.74 -8.93 -18.72
CA GLN A 286 24.17 -8.59 -18.86
C GLN A 286 24.81 -8.40 -17.48
#